data_AF-A0A1S2VBM5-F1
#
_entry.id   AF-A0A1S2VBM5-F1
#
_cell.length_a   1.000
_cell.length_b   1.000
_cell.length_c   1.000
_cell.angle_alpha   90.00
_cell.angle_beta   90.00
_cell.angle_gamma   90.00
#
_symmetry.space_group_name_H-M   'P 1'
#
loop_
_entity.id
_entity.type
_entity.pdbx_description
1 polymer ?
#
loop_
_entity_poly.entity_id
_entity_poly.type
_entity_poly.pdbx_seq_one_letter_code
_entity_poly.pdbx_strand_id
1 'polypeptide(L)'
;MSVNLIKNILKKESPSFNELIDCFEQVKRNGNVVVIKFDGERSENGYTIFISFPLLKNKEMIREDTNDLKTGLMKALSKYLEIFS
;
A
#
# COMPACT_ATOMS: atom_id res chain seq x y z
N MET A 1 9.26 -11.92 4.61
CA MET A 1 8.49 -12.41 3.44
C MET A 1 8.93 -11.55 2.25
N SER A 2 9.35 -12.14 1.14
CA SER A 2 10.11 -11.43 0.10
C SER A 2 9.21 -10.53 -0.78
N VAL A 3 9.80 -9.49 -1.35
CA VAL A 3 9.21 -8.60 -2.38
C VAL A 3 8.50 -9.40 -3.50
N ASN A 4 8.97 -10.61 -3.78
CA ASN A 4 8.36 -11.55 -4.73
C ASN A 4 6.91 -11.93 -4.38
N LEU A 5 6.54 -12.04 -3.10
CA LEU A 5 5.15 -12.34 -2.74
C LEU A 5 4.22 -11.19 -3.12
N ILE A 6 4.58 -9.96 -2.78
CA ILE A 6 3.78 -8.77 -3.11
C ILE A 6 3.60 -8.70 -4.63
N LYS A 7 4.69 -8.92 -5.39
CA LYS A 7 4.66 -9.00 -6.87
C LYS A 7 3.72 -10.08 -7.40
N ASN A 8 3.67 -11.26 -6.75
CA ASN A 8 2.79 -12.35 -7.17
C ASN A 8 1.32 -12.05 -6.87
N ILE A 9 1.00 -11.44 -5.72
CA ILE A 9 -0.36 -11.03 -5.38
C ILE A 9 -0.88 -9.96 -6.34
N LEU A 10 -0.06 -8.95 -6.68
CA LEU A 10 -0.46 -7.88 -7.60
C LEU A 10 -0.65 -8.35 -9.06
N LYS A 11 -0.11 -9.52 -9.44
CA LYS A 11 -0.33 -10.13 -10.75
C LYS A 11 -1.65 -10.90 -10.85
N LYS A 12 -2.34 -11.15 -9.75
CA LYS A 12 -3.65 -11.79 -9.78
C LYS A 12 -4.65 -10.85 -10.44
N GLU A 13 -5.56 -11.40 -11.23
CA GLU A 13 -6.61 -10.62 -11.89
C GLU A 13 -7.51 -9.89 -10.88
N SER A 14 -7.79 -10.53 -9.73
CA SER A 14 -8.57 -9.94 -8.65
C SER A 14 -8.06 -10.40 -7.27
N PRO A 15 -7.00 -9.78 -6.72
CA PRO A 15 -6.54 -10.08 -5.36
C PRO A 15 -7.63 -9.70 -4.35
N SER A 16 -7.79 -10.49 -3.29
CA SER A 16 -8.71 -10.18 -2.20
C SER A 16 -8.17 -9.08 -1.29
N PHE A 17 -9.04 -8.41 -0.53
CA PHE A 17 -8.59 -7.43 0.47
C PHE A 17 -7.64 -8.05 1.50
N ASN A 18 -7.91 -9.27 1.98
CA ASN A 18 -7.05 -9.95 2.93
C ASN A 18 -5.63 -10.14 2.38
N GLU A 19 -5.49 -10.56 1.11
CA GLU A 19 -4.18 -10.70 0.48
C GLU A 19 -3.44 -9.37 0.33
N LEU A 20 -4.17 -8.28 0.04
CA LEU A 20 -3.58 -6.94 -0.04
C LEU A 20 -3.14 -6.47 1.35
N ILE A 21 -3.96 -6.65 2.38
CA ILE A 21 -3.62 -6.32 3.76
C ILE A 21 -2.42 -7.14 4.25
N ASP A 22 -2.36 -8.43 3.91
CA ASP A 22 -1.20 -9.28 4.22
C ASP A 22 0.09 -8.74 3.57
N CYS A 23 0.02 -8.18 2.36
CA CYS A 23 1.15 -7.51 1.73
C CYS A 23 1.61 -6.28 2.54
N PHE A 24 0.68 -5.44 3.00
CA PHE A 24 0.99 -4.29 3.84
C PHE A 24 1.55 -4.69 5.22
N GLU A 25 1.08 -5.79 5.79
CA GLU A 25 1.67 -6.38 7.00
C GLU A 25 3.14 -6.78 6.77
N GLN A 26 3.51 -7.23 5.57
CA GLN A 26 4.92 -7.45 5.23
C GLN A 26 5.71 -6.16 5.09
N VAL A 27 5.13 -5.13 4.46
CA VAL A 27 5.74 -3.80 4.38
C VAL A 27 6.05 -3.28 5.80
N LYS A 28 5.11 -3.44 6.74
CA LYS A 28 5.29 -3.11 8.16
C LYS A 28 6.43 -3.91 8.81
N ARG A 29 6.47 -5.22 8.58
CA ARG A 29 7.53 -6.10 9.12
C ARG A 29 8.94 -5.73 8.62
N ASN A 30 9.05 -5.04 7.49
CA ASN A 30 10.31 -4.50 6.97
C ASN A 30 10.74 -3.18 7.64
N GLY A 31 10.05 -2.74 8.71
CA GLY A 31 10.38 -1.52 9.45
C GLY A 31 9.76 -0.25 8.85
N ASN A 32 8.83 -0.38 7.91
CA ASN A 32 8.08 0.74 7.34
C ASN A 32 6.79 0.98 8.11
N VAL A 33 6.21 2.18 7.95
CA VAL A 33 4.90 2.49 8.51
C VAL A 33 3.88 2.49 7.38
N VAL A 34 2.74 1.84 7.61
CA VAL A 34 1.61 1.81 6.68
C VAL A 34 0.41 2.42 7.37
N VAL A 35 -0.32 3.28 6.67
CA VAL A 35 -1.61 3.80 7.11
C VAL A 35 -2.63 3.70 5.98
N ILE A 36 -3.80 3.19 6.32
CA ILE A 36 -5.00 3.20 5.49
C ILE A 36 -6.03 4.06 6.23
N LYS A 37 -6.34 5.20 5.65
CA LYS A 37 -7.20 6.22 6.25
C LYS A 37 -8.52 6.28 5.48
N PHE A 38 -9.61 6.23 6.22
CA PHE A 38 -10.98 6.34 5.70
C PHE A 38 -11.43 7.78 5.95
N ASP A 39 -11.59 8.57 4.89
CA ASP A 39 -11.93 9.98 4.98
C ASP A 39 -13.45 10.13 5.13
N GLY A 40 -13.89 10.55 6.32
CA GLY A 40 -15.26 10.99 6.56
C GLY A 40 -15.56 12.38 5.96
N GLU A 41 -16.85 12.74 5.93
CA GLU A 41 -17.37 14.06 5.51
C GLU A 41 -17.10 14.49 4.05
N ARG A 42 -17.22 13.57 3.09
CA ARG A 42 -17.24 13.90 1.66
C ARG A 42 -18.47 13.29 0.98
N SER A 43 -18.90 13.90 -0.13
CA SER A 43 -19.99 13.38 -0.98
C SER A 43 -19.64 12.03 -1.62
N GLU A 44 -18.35 11.69 -1.67
CA GLU A 44 -17.83 10.42 -2.14
C GLU A 44 -16.95 9.77 -1.07
N ASN A 45 -16.91 8.43 -1.05
CA ASN A 45 -16.01 7.68 -0.18
C ASN A 45 -14.56 8.03 -0.53
N GLY A 46 -13.82 8.65 0.38
CA GLY A 46 -12.41 8.99 0.19
C GLY A 46 -11.50 8.07 0.99
N TYR A 47 -10.40 7.65 0.40
CA TYR A 47 -9.36 6.86 1.06
C TYR A 47 -8.00 7.50 0.83
N THR A 48 -7.20 7.63 1.88
CA THR A 48 -5.77 7.91 1.78
C THR A 48 -5.00 6.67 2.22
N ILE A 49 -4.13 6.14 1.36
CA ILE A 49 -3.18 5.09 1.69
C ILE A 49 -1.79 5.72 1.66
N PHE A 50 -0.98 5.53 2.71
CA PHE A 50 0.42 5.96 2.66
C PHE A 50 1.38 4.99 3.33
N ILE A 51 2.62 5.00 2.82
CA ILE A 51 3.75 4.23 3.35
C ILE A 51 4.89 5.20 3.62
N SER A 52 5.42 5.22 4.84
CA SER A 52 6.61 6.01 5.19
C SER A 52 7.78 5.11 5.60
N PHE A 53 8.99 5.64 5.41
CA PHE A 53 10.24 4.88 5.46
C PHE A 53 11.17 5.42 6.55
N PRO A 54 10.88 5.21 7.84
CA PRO A 54 11.61 5.84 8.95
C PRO A 54 13.09 5.45 8.99
N LEU A 55 13.45 4.28 8.46
CA LEU A 55 14.82 3.77 8.44
C LEU A 55 15.63 4.26 7.21
N LEU A 56 14.98 4.87 6.22
CA LEU A 56 15.62 5.36 5.00
C LEU A 56 15.62 6.88 4.98
N LYS A 57 16.77 7.47 5.30
CA LYS A 57 16.95 8.93 5.24
C LYS A 57 16.67 9.43 3.81
N ASN A 58 15.94 10.53 3.70
CA ASN A 58 15.59 11.22 2.43
C ASN A 58 14.70 10.42 1.47
N LYS A 59 14.02 9.37 1.93
CA LYS A 59 13.01 8.68 1.13
C LYS A 59 11.67 9.40 1.26
N GLU A 60 11.10 9.86 0.15
CA GLU A 60 9.74 10.40 0.16
C GLU A 60 8.73 9.31 0.50
N MET A 61 7.65 9.70 1.19
CA MET A 61 6.55 8.79 1.47
C MET A 61 5.80 8.42 0.19
N ILE A 62 5.31 7.19 0.11
CA ILE A 62 4.29 6.83 -0.88
C ILE A 62 2.95 7.33 -0.34
N ARG A 63 2.17 8.03 -1.18
CA ARG A 63 0.82 8.47 -0.86
C ARG A 63 -0.11 8.28 -2.06
N GLU A 64 -1.24 7.66 -1.81
CA GLU A 64 -2.35 7.51 -2.75
C GLU A 64 -3.62 8.06 -2.12
N ASP A 65 -4.27 8.99 -2.82
CA ASP A 65 -5.60 9.48 -2.50
C ASP A 65 -6.57 9.00 -3.59
N THR A 66 -7.65 8.32 -3.21
CA THR A 66 -8.58 7.68 -4.17
C THR A 66 -9.99 7.51 -3.59
N ASN A 67 -10.98 7.25 -4.44
CA ASN A 67 -12.33 6.88 -4.05
C ASN A 67 -12.62 5.36 -4.13
N ASP A 68 -11.64 4.56 -4.54
CA ASP A 68 -11.71 3.10 -4.55
C ASP A 68 -10.57 2.49 -3.71
N LEU A 69 -10.93 1.91 -2.56
CA LEU A 69 -9.96 1.37 -1.62
C LEU A 69 -9.04 0.33 -2.28
N LYS A 70 -9.60 -0.58 -3.08
CA LYS A 70 -8.82 -1.67 -3.69
C LYS A 70 -7.76 -1.13 -4.65
N THR A 71 -8.14 -0.19 -5.49
CA THR A 71 -7.24 0.53 -6.41
C THR A 71 -6.16 1.27 -5.65
N GLY A 72 -6.50 1.96 -4.56
CA GLY A 72 -5.53 2.65 -3.71
C GLY A 72 -4.49 1.72 -3.08
N LEU A 73 -4.96 0.60 -2.52
CA LEU A 73 -4.09 -0.45 -1.97
C LEU A 73 -3.14 -1.02 -3.03
N MET A 74 -3.65 -1.36 -4.22
CA MET A 74 -2.84 -1.89 -5.31
C MET A 74 -1.80 -0.87 -5.81
N LYS A 75 -2.18 0.39 -6.01
CA LYS A 75 -1.26 1.45 -6.45
C LYS A 75 -0.13 1.69 -5.44
N ALA A 76 -0.45 1.78 -4.16
CA ALA A 76 0.55 1.98 -3.12
C ALA A 76 1.55 0.81 -3.04
N LEU A 77 1.09 -0.43 -3.16
CA LEU A 77 1.96 -1.61 -3.22
C LEU A 77 2.80 -1.65 -4.50
N SER A 78 2.25 -1.26 -5.65
CA SER A 78 3.02 -1.15 -6.91
C SER A 78 4.16 -0.14 -6.79
N LYS A 79 3.88 1.05 -6.26
CA LYS A 79 4.91 2.06 -5.98
C LYS A 79 5.95 1.56 -4.98
N TYR A 80 5.53 0.78 -3.98
CA TYR A 80 6.46 0.15 -3.06
C TYR A 80 7.40 -0.84 -3.80
N LEU A 81 6.87 -1.62 -4.73
CA LEU A 81 7.71 -2.51 -5.55
C LEU A 81 8.71 -1.73 -6.40
N GLU A 82 8.32 -0.65 -7.06
CA GLU A 82 9.25 0.18 -7.87
C GLU A 82 10.48 0.65 -7.08
N ILE A 83 10.33 0.79 -5.77
CA ILE A 83 11.37 1.27 -4.87
C ILE A 83 12.28 0.16 -4.33
N PHE A 84 11.75 -1.07 -4.19
CA PHE A 84 12.40 -2.16 -3.45
C PHE A 84 12.51 -3.49 -4.23
N SER A 85 12.06 -3.54 -5.49
CA SER A 85 12.15 -4.71 -6.37
C SER A 85 13.37 -4.73 -7.26
#